data_AF-A0A174USZ8-F1
#
_entry.id   AF-A0A174USZ8-F1
#
_cell.length_a   1.000
_cell.length_b   1.000
_cell.length_c   1.000
_cell.angle_alpha   90.00
_cell.angle_beta   90.00
_cell.angle_gamma   90.00
#
_symmetry.space_group_name_H-M   'P 1'
#
loop_
_entity.id
_entity.type
_entity.pdbx_description
1 polymer ?
#
loop_
_entity_poly.entity_id
_entity_poly.type
_entity_poly.pdbx_seq_one_letter_code
_entity_poly.pdbx_strand_id
1 'polypeptide(L)'
;MSKNKNYRFVAYDAANGDYEEFETLKEAEDWLKEEDGEGISDEACCGQNYIAEIQYRSVVTKTDEKENYHVHTGECPEDCDEEEWPYDSDWDWVGLHSYEKIDWSKES
;
A
#
# COMPACT_ATOMS: atom_id res chain seq x y z
N MET A 1 11.93 3.18 10.75
CA MET A 1 11.48 3.80 9.48
C MET A 1 11.61 2.74 8.42
N SER A 2 10.49 2.16 7.97
CA SER A 2 10.53 1.25 6.82
C SER A 2 11.11 2.05 5.65
N LYS A 3 12.15 1.53 5.00
CA LYS A 3 12.57 2.12 3.73
C LYS A 3 11.33 2.10 2.84
N ASN A 4 10.88 3.25 2.37
CA ASN A 4 9.95 3.31 1.24
C ASN A 4 10.71 2.68 0.07
N LYS A 5 10.58 1.36 -0.09
CA LYS A 5 11.18 0.67 -1.22
C LYS A 5 10.39 1.11 -2.43
N ASN A 6 11.08 1.68 -3.42
CA ASN A 6 10.43 2.29 -4.57
C ASN A 6 10.11 1.20 -5.60
N TYR A 7 9.33 0.21 -5.18
CA TYR A 7 8.98 -0.93 -6.00
C TYR A 7 8.20 -0.51 -7.23
N ARG A 8 8.70 -0.92 -8.39
CA ARG A 8 8.14 -0.62 -9.70
C ARG A 8 7.44 -1.82 -10.32
N PHE A 9 7.91 -3.01 -10.01
CA PHE A 9 7.41 -4.25 -10.60
C PHE A 9 6.86 -5.19 -9.53
N VAL A 10 5.86 -5.98 -9.92
CA VAL A 10 5.39 -7.14 -9.16
C VAL A 10 5.56 -8.35 -10.07
N ALA A 11 6.28 -9.36 -9.58
CA ALA A 11 6.34 -10.66 -10.25
C ALA A 11 5.34 -11.61 -9.59
N TYR A 12 4.71 -12.47 -10.40
CA TYR A 12 3.85 -13.54 -9.93
C TYR A 12 4.40 -14.88 -10.41
N ASP A 13 4.62 -15.78 -9.47
CA ASP A 13 4.97 -17.17 -9.71
C ASP A 13 3.72 -18.04 -9.54
N ALA A 14 3.25 -18.58 -10.66
CA ALA A 14 2.05 -19.40 -10.70
C ALA A 14 2.25 -20.78 -10.08
N ALA A 15 3.49 -21.30 -10.04
CA ALA A 15 3.77 -22.61 -9.47
C ALA A 15 3.59 -22.62 -7.94
N ASN A 16 4.10 -21.59 -7.28
CA ASN A 16 3.97 -21.42 -5.83
C ASN A 16 2.73 -20.63 -5.42
N GLY A 17 2.11 -19.90 -6.36
CA GLY A 17 0.99 -19.00 -6.08
C GLY A 17 1.41 -17.72 -5.35
N ASP A 18 2.69 -17.36 -5.46
CA ASP A 18 3.31 -16.27 -4.72
C ASP A 18 3.56 -15.05 -5.61
N TYR A 19 3.68 -13.88 -4.98
CA TYR A 19 4.11 -12.65 -5.63
C TYR A 19 5.13 -11.91 -4.78
N GLU A 20 6.02 -11.17 -5.43
CA GLU A 20 7.00 -10.32 -4.77
C GLU A 20 7.21 -9.02 -5.55
N GLU A 21 7.54 -7.94 -4.84
CA GLU A 21 7.77 -6.62 -5.42
C GLU A 21 9.25 -6.29 -5.60
N PHE A 22 9.57 -5.66 -6.73
CA PHE A 22 10.94 -5.39 -7.17
C PHE A 22 11.13 -3.95 -7.66
N GLU A 23 12.34 -3.41 -7.51
CA GLU A 23 12.68 -2.07 -8.00
C GLU A 23 12.97 -2.09 -9.51
N THR A 24 13.58 -3.18 -10.00
CA THR A 24 13.94 -3.34 -11.41
C THR A 24 13.27 -4.55 -12.06
N LEU A 25 13.06 -4.46 -13.37
CA LEU A 25 12.54 -5.58 -14.17
C LEU A 25 13.47 -6.80 -14.08
N LYS A 26 14.79 -6.55 -14.03
CA LYS A 26 15.78 -7.61 -13.95
C LYS A 26 15.67 -8.41 -12.65
N GLU A 27 15.49 -7.76 -11.50
CA GLU A 27 15.31 -8.47 -10.23
C GLU A 27 14.06 -9.35 -10.25
N ALA A 28 12.95 -8.85 -10.82
CA ALA A 28 11.73 -9.63 -11.01
C ALA A 28 11.93 -10.83 -11.95
N GLU A 29 12.68 -10.65 -13.05
CA GLU A 29 13.04 -11.73 -13.96
C GLU A 29 13.97 -12.76 -13.34
N ASP A 30 14.94 -12.32 -12.55
CA ASP A 30 15.91 -13.18 -11.87
C ASP A 30 15.18 -14.03 -10.84
N TRP A 31 14.28 -13.45 -10.03
CA TRP A 31 13.46 -14.16 -9.05
C TRP A 31 12.60 -15.27 -9.67
N LEU A 32 11.89 -14.98 -10.77
CA LEU A 32 11.08 -15.99 -11.49
C LEU A 32 11.91 -17.11 -12.13
N LYS A 33 13.23 -16.95 -12.22
CA LYS A 33 14.17 -17.91 -12.80
C LYS A 33 15.08 -18.55 -11.76
N GLU A 34 14.97 -18.17 -10.48
CA GLU A 34 15.79 -18.78 -9.44
C GLU A 34 15.47 -20.27 -9.39
N GLU A 35 16.47 -21.09 -9.73
CA GLU A 35 16.32 -22.55 -9.70
C GLU A 35 16.22 -23.01 -8.25
N ASP A 36 15.03 -23.43 -7.84
CA ASP A 36 14.79 -24.14 -6.57
C ASP A 36 15.30 -25.60 -6.60
N GLY A 37 15.77 -26.06 -7.76
CA GLY A 37 16.23 -27.43 -8.00
C GLY A 37 15.14 -28.38 -8.49
N GLU A 38 13.91 -27.89 -8.70
CA GLU A 38 12.76 -28.68 -9.18
C GLU A 38 12.57 -28.59 -10.71
N GLY A 39 13.34 -27.72 -11.38
CA GLY A 39 13.28 -27.50 -12.83
C GLY A 39 12.28 -26.40 -13.20
N ILE A 40 11.90 -26.32 -14.49
CA ILE A 40 10.90 -25.34 -14.93
C ILE A 40 9.51 -25.92 -14.73
N SER A 41 8.65 -25.23 -13.98
CA SER A 41 7.27 -25.66 -13.74
C SER A 41 6.43 -25.67 -15.02
N ASP A 42 5.38 -26.50 -15.05
CA ASP A 42 4.43 -26.56 -16.17
C ASP A 42 3.70 -25.22 -16.34
N GLU A 43 3.43 -24.54 -15.24
CA GLU A 43 2.85 -23.20 -15.17
C GLU A 43 3.74 -22.16 -15.85
N ALA A 44 5.04 -22.16 -15.55
CA ALA A 44 6.01 -21.30 -16.22
C ALA A 44 6.14 -21.65 -17.71
N CYS A 45 6.17 -22.95 -18.05
CA CYS A 45 6.18 -23.40 -19.45
C CYS A 45 4.94 -22.96 -20.24
N CYS A 46 3.79 -22.88 -19.56
CA CYS A 46 2.52 -22.45 -20.13
C CYS A 46 2.32 -20.92 -20.10
N GLY A 47 3.32 -20.14 -19.67
CA GLY A 47 3.28 -18.68 -19.66
C GLY A 47 2.35 -18.08 -18.59
N GLN A 48 2.19 -18.78 -17.46
CA GLN A 48 1.32 -18.31 -16.36
C GLN A 48 2.03 -17.35 -15.39
N ASN A 49 3.38 -17.35 -15.37
CA ASN A 49 4.16 -16.36 -14.65
C ASN A 49 4.07 -15.01 -15.36
N TYR A 50 3.93 -13.93 -14.60
CA TYR A 50 3.87 -12.57 -15.17
C TYR A 50 4.63 -11.56 -14.32
N ILE A 51 5.04 -10.49 -14.99
CA ILE A 51 5.59 -9.31 -14.34
C ILE A 51 4.70 -8.13 -14.73
N ALA A 52 4.23 -7.36 -13.75
CA ALA A 52 3.41 -6.18 -13.94
C ALA A 52 4.13 -4.93 -13.41
N GLU A 53 4.06 -3.82 -14.16
CA GLU A 53 4.55 -2.52 -13.67
C GLU A 53 3.45 -1.82 -12.88
N ILE A 54 3.75 -1.43 -11.64
CA ILE A 54 2.81 -0.72 -10.75
C ILE A 54 2.50 0.65 -11.34
N GLN A 55 1.23 0.92 -11.64
CA GLN A 55 0.82 2.18 -12.28
C GLN A 55 0.27 3.22 -11.30
N TYR A 56 -0.23 2.78 -10.14
CA TYR A 56 -0.90 3.64 -9.15
C TYR A 56 -0.49 3.26 -7.73
N ARG A 57 -0.41 4.25 -6.85
CA ARG A 57 -0.17 4.06 -5.41
C ARG A 57 -1.23 4.77 -4.58
N SER A 58 -1.55 4.19 -3.43
CA SER A 58 -2.42 4.82 -2.44
C SER A 58 -1.77 6.10 -1.91
N VAL A 59 -2.54 7.17 -1.88
CA VAL A 59 -2.20 8.40 -1.19
C VAL A 59 -3.30 8.66 -0.18
N VAL A 60 -2.89 8.99 1.04
CA VAL A 60 -3.79 9.32 2.12
C VAL A 60 -3.51 10.75 2.55
N THR A 61 -4.54 11.59 2.43
CA THR A 61 -4.49 12.97 2.93
C THR A 61 -5.36 13.07 4.17
N LYS A 62 -4.76 13.45 5.29
CA LYS A 62 -5.47 13.73 6.53
C LYS A 62 -6.36 14.94 6.28
N THR A 63 -7.67 14.79 6.49
CA THR A 63 -8.66 15.84 6.23
C THR A 63 -9.17 16.46 7.52
N ASP A 64 -9.16 15.70 8.61
CA ASP A 64 -9.63 16.17 9.91
C ASP A 64 -9.05 15.32 11.06
N GLU A 65 -9.04 15.88 12.25
CA GLU A 65 -8.42 15.28 13.44
C GLU A 65 -9.31 15.44 14.66
N LYS A 66 -9.25 14.46 15.55
CA LYS A 66 -9.97 14.49 16.83
C LYS A 66 -9.62 15.69 17.70
N GLU A 67 -8.40 16.23 17.57
CA GLU A 67 -7.96 17.44 18.28
C GLU A 67 -8.74 18.71 17.87
N ASN A 68 -9.43 18.68 16.72
CA ASN A 68 -10.29 19.78 16.29
C ASN A 68 -11.66 19.79 17.00
N TYR A 69 -11.96 18.78 17.82
CA TYR A 69 -13.27 18.56 18.43
C TYR A 69 -13.22 18.63 19.95
N HIS A 70 -14.37 18.93 20.54
CA HIS A 70 -14.53 19.02 21.98
C HIS A 70 -14.39 17.66 22.66
N VAL A 71 -13.83 17.66 23.87
CA VAL A 71 -13.73 16.47 24.72
C VAL A 71 -14.81 16.53 25.78
N HIS A 72 -15.82 15.66 25.67
CA HIS A 72 -16.87 15.58 26.68
C HIS A 72 -16.28 15.22 28.05
N THR A 73 -16.31 16.18 28.97
CA THR A 73 -16.01 15.95 30.38
C THR A 73 -17.35 15.76 31.11
N GLY A 74 -17.40 14.96 32.17
CA GLY A 74 -18.67 14.64 32.87
C GLY A 74 -19.35 15.81 33.60
N GLU A 75 -18.76 17.01 33.51
CA GLU A 75 -19.34 18.28 33.93
C GLU A 75 -19.64 19.08 32.66
N CYS A 76 -20.66 19.93 32.66
CA CYS A 76 -21.07 20.71 31.48
C CYS A 76 -20.45 22.12 31.53
N PRO A 77 -19.25 22.35 30.96
CA PRO A 77 -18.64 23.67 30.86
C PRO A 77 -19.37 24.58 29.84
N GLU A 78 -19.00 25.86 29.77
CA GLU A 78 -19.68 26.88 28.95
C GLU A 78 -19.61 26.62 27.42
N ASP A 79 -18.80 25.66 27.00
CA ASP A 79 -18.52 25.21 25.63
C ASP A 79 -19.22 23.87 25.28
N CYS A 80 -20.26 23.48 26.02
CA CYS A 80 -21.03 22.26 25.78
C CYS A 80 -21.84 22.23 24.47
N ASP A 81 -21.90 23.35 23.74
CA ASP A 81 -22.51 23.46 22.41
C ASP A 81 -21.49 23.23 21.27
N GLU A 82 -20.20 22.97 21.58
CA GLU A 82 -19.16 22.67 20.58
C GLU A 82 -19.28 21.24 20.02
N GLU A 83 -18.82 21.04 18.77
CA GLU A 83 -18.93 19.74 18.09
C GLU A 83 -17.98 18.70 18.70
N GLU A 84 -18.54 17.54 19.07
CA GLU A 84 -17.80 16.39 19.55
C GLU A 84 -17.30 15.51 18.40
N TRP A 85 -16.17 14.83 18.63
CA TRP A 85 -15.63 13.89 17.67
C TRP A 85 -16.65 12.79 17.37
N PRO A 86 -17.15 12.67 16.14
CA PRO A 86 -18.30 11.81 15.86
C PRO A 86 -17.92 10.33 15.67
N TYR A 87 -16.63 9.99 15.73
CA TYR A 87 -16.12 8.65 15.53
C TYR A 87 -15.68 8.01 16.85
N ASP A 88 -15.64 6.68 16.89
CA ASP A 88 -15.21 5.91 18.06
C ASP A 88 -13.81 6.32 18.54
N SER A 89 -13.54 6.10 19.83
CA SER A 89 -12.32 6.57 20.49
C SER A 89 -11.02 6.00 19.91
N ASP A 90 -11.10 4.90 19.15
CA ASP A 90 -9.97 4.21 18.53
C ASP A 90 -9.37 4.94 17.32
N TRP A 91 -10.04 5.98 16.82
CA TRP A 91 -9.61 6.74 15.65
C TRP A 91 -9.35 8.21 16.01
N ASP A 92 -8.12 8.67 15.77
CA ASP A 92 -7.73 10.05 16.08
C ASP A 92 -7.77 10.99 14.87
N TRP A 93 -8.05 10.46 13.68
CA TRP A 93 -8.14 11.26 12.45
C TRP A 93 -8.97 10.57 11.37
N VAL A 94 -9.47 11.40 10.45
CA VAL A 94 -10.05 10.95 9.19
C VAL A 94 -9.26 11.51 8.03
N GLY A 95 -9.21 10.75 6.96
CA GLY A 95 -8.55 11.17 5.75
C GLY A 95 -9.20 10.62 4.51
N LEU A 96 -8.86 11.23 3.39
CA LEU A 96 -9.26 10.79 2.08
C LEU A 96 -8.23 9.80 1.54
N HIS A 97 -8.68 8.60 1.19
CA HIS A 97 -7.87 7.61 0.51
C HIS A 97 -8.14 7.69 -1.00
N SER A 98 -7.10 7.96 -1.77
CA SER A 98 -7.14 8.03 -3.23
C SER A 98 -5.96 7.30 -3.86
N TYR A 99 -5.95 7.20 -5.18
CA TYR A 99 -4.86 6.61 -5.94
C TYR A 99 -4.26 7.65 -6.89
N GLU A 100 -2.93 7.76 -6.87
CA GLU A 100 -2.20 8.63 -7.78
C GLU A 100 -1.43 7.80 -8.80
N LYS A 101 -1.44 8.27 -10.05
CA LYS A 101 -0.68 7.64 -11.12
C LYS A 101 0.82 7.93 -10.91
N ILE A 102 1.64 6.88 -10.98
CA ILE A 102 3.09 7.02 -10.83
C ILE A 102 3.70 7.48 -12.15
N ASP A 103 4.60 8.45 -12.07
CA ASP A 103 5.45 8.86 -13.19
C ASP A 103 6.86 8.28 -13.01
N TRP A 104 7.04 7.05 -13.50
CA TRP A 104 8.32 6.34 -13.40
C TRP A 104 9.49 7.02 -14.12
N SER A 105 9.24 8.02 -14.97
CA SER A 105 10.30 8.82 -15.58
C SER A 105 10.93 9.83 -14.63
N LYS A 106 10.27 10.12 -13.49
CA LYS A 106 10.71 11.08 -12.47
C LYS A 106 11.21 10.43 -11.19
N GLU A 107 10.94 9.15 -11.01
CA GLU A 107 11.26 8.37 -9.80
C GLU A 107 12.64 7.66 -9.86
N SER A 108 13.41 7.88 -10.94
CA SER A 108 14.71 7.25 -11.23
C SER A 108 15.91 7.96 -10.63
#